data_AF-A0A1C5CFK2-F1
#
_entry.id   AF-A0A1C5CFK2-F1
#
_cell.length_a   1.000
_cell.length_b   1.000
_cell.length_c   1.000
_cell.angle_alpha   90.00
_cell.angle_beta   90.00
_cell.angle_gamma   90.00
#
_symmetry.space_group_name_H-M   'P 1'
#
loop_
_entity.id
_entity.type
_entity.pdbx_description
1 polymer ?
#
loop_
_entity_poly.entity_id
_entity_poly.type
_entity_poly.pdbx_seq_one_letter_code
_entity_poly.pdbx_strand_id
1 'polypeptide(L)'
;MATTEECRSALEKLSDNLARANREVRTAAGLDRSLSCHITDLDLTFTGRLVDGRIEVADTVQGPPPQKAEIGLAMAGDDLVALVDGELNFARAWGSGRVRLDAGFRDLLRLRTLL
;
A
#
# COMPACT_ATOMS: atom_id res chain seq x y z
N MET A 1 -7.80 16.89 4.51
CA MET A 1 -7.34 16.63 3.14
C MET A 1 -5.85 16.83 3.14
N ALA A 2 -5.12 15.73 3.18
CA ALA A 2 -3.68 15.70 3.06
C ALA A 2 -3.28 16.19 1.67
N THR A 3 -2.19 16.94 1.63
CA THR A 3 -1.53 17.41 0.41
C THR A 3 -0.73 16.27 -0.22
N THR A 4 -0.35 16.45 -1.48
CA THR A 4 0.52 15.50 -2.19
C THR A 4 1.85 15.27 -1.46
N GLU A 5 2.40 16.31 -0.82
CA GLU A 5 3.65 16.22 -0.06
C GLU A 5 3.47 15.42 1.23
N GLU A 6 2.37 15.61 1.94
CA GLU A 6 2.02 14.80 3.11
C GLU A 6 1.79 13.33 2.72
N CYS A 7 1.13 13.07 1.58
CA CYS A 7 0.96 11.72 1.06
C CYS A 7 2.29 11.06 0.70
N ARG A 8 3.23 11.82 0.10
CA ARG A 8 4.58 11.33 -0.21
C ARG A 8 5.34 10.98 1.06
N SER A 9 5.36 11.89 2.04
CA SER A 9 6.00 11.63 3.33
C SER A 9 5.35 10.45 4.07
N ALA A 10 4.03 10.33 3.99
CA ALA A 10 3.32 9.20 4.58
C ALA A 10 3.70 7.88 3.88
N LEU A 11 3.82 7.84 2.56
CA LEU A 11 4.30 6.65 1.83
C LEU A 11 5.71 6.23 2.28
N GLU A 12 6.62 7.18 2.51
CA GLU A 12 7.95 6.89 3.06
C GLU A 12 7.86 6.30 4.48
N LYS A 13 7.04 6.86 5.36
CA LYS A 13 6.78 6.30 6.69
C LYS A 13 6.16 4.91 6.62
N LEU A 14 5.22 4.69 5.69
CA LEU A 14 4.59 3.39 5.46
C LEU A 14 5.63 2.35 5.05
N SER A 15 6.55 2.73 4.15
CA SER A 15 7.68 1.91 3.72
C SER A 15 8.55 1.49 4.91
N ASP A 16 8.92 2.42 5.77
CA ASP A 16 9.71 2.13 6.97
C ASP A 16 8.95 1.27 7.98
N ASN A 17 7.65 1.50 8.15
CA ASN A 17 6.79 0.69 9.02
C ASN A 17 6.67 -0.75 8.50
N LEU A 18 6.50 -0.94 7.18
CA LEU A 18 6.47 -2.26 6.55
C LEU A 18 7.82 -2.98 6.68
N ALA A 19 8.94 -2.28 6.48
CA ALA A 19 10.28 -2.84 6.65
C ALA A 19 10.51 -3.33 8.09
N ARG A 20 9.94 -2.64 9.09
CA ARG A 20 9.98 -3.03 10.51
C ARG A 20 9.04 -4.18 10.85
N ALA A 21 7.80 -4.14 10.34
CA ALA A 21 6.76 -5.14 10.62
C ALA A 21 7.03 -6.49 9.93
N ASN A 22 7.73 -6.49 8.78
CA ASN A 22 7.99 -7.70 7.98
C ASN A 22 9.00 -8.71 8.59
N ARG A 23 9.41 -8.58 9.87
CA ARG A 23 10.24 -9.62 10.52
C ARG A 23 9.55 -11.00 10.55
N GLU A 24 8.22 -11.03 10.61
CA GLU A 24 7.40 -12.26 10.56
C GLU A 24 6.91 -12.61 9.14
N VAL A 25 6.80 -11.62 8.24
CA VAL A 25 6.25 -11.78 6.87
C VAL A 25 7.31 -12.14 5.82
N ARG A 26 8.62 -11.98 6.14
CA ARG A 26 9.75 -12.34 5.28
C ARG A 26 9.70 -13.76 4.69
N THR A 27 8.95 -14.66 5.30
CA THR A 27 8.88 -16.08 4.92
C THR A 27 7.79 -16.38 3.87
N ALA A 28 6.79 -15.51 3.68
CA ALA A 28 5.61 -15.81 2.87
C ALA A 28 5.45 -14.93 1.61
N ALA A 29 5.89 -13.67 1.66
CA ALA A 29 5.74 -12.73 0.55
C ALA A 29 7.05 -12.61 -0.23
N GLY A 30 7.14 -13.29 -1.38
CA GLY A 30 8.23 -13.12 -2.33
C GLY A 30 8.60 -11.64 -2.53
N LEU A 31 9.89 -11.34 -2.33
CA LEU A 31 10.49 -10.07 -1.91
C LEU A 31 10.66 -8.98 -2.98
N ASP A 32 10.01 -9.11 -4.15
CA ASP A 32 10.09 -8.10 -5.21
C ASP A 32 8.77 -8.02 -5.99
N ARG A 33 7.94 -7.04 -5.66
CA ARG A 33 6.59 -6.90 -6.23
C ARG A 33 6.27 -5.47 -6.62
N SER A 34 5.52 -5.28 -7.69
CA SER A 34 5.01 -3.94 -8.04
C SER A 34 3.95 -3.48 -7.04
N LEU A 35 4.00 -2.20 -6.68
CA LEU A 35 3.06 -1.54 -5.79
C LEU A 35 2.46 -0.32 -6.48
N SER A 36 1.16 -0.11 -6.31
CA SER A 36 0.50 1.13 -6.65
C SER A 36 -0.35 1.61 -5.48
N CYS A 37 -0.35 2.92 -5.22
CA CYS A 37 -1.15 3.55 -4.18
C CYS A 37 -1.93 4.71 -4.80
N HIS A 38 -3.23 4.53 -4.98
CA HIS A 38 -4.14 5.53 -5.52
C HIS A 38 -4.76 6.35 -4.39
N ILE A 39 -4.47 7.64 -4.40
CA ILE A 39 -5.02 8.65 -3.49
C ILE A 39 -6.28 9.22 -4.12
N THR A 40 -7.44 8.74 -3.68
CA THR A 40 -8.72 8.95 -4.38
C THR A 40 -9.24 10.38 -4.30
N ASP A 41 -8.89 11.12 -3.26
CA ASP A 41 -9.27 12.53 -3.06
C ASP A 41 -8.38 13.51 -3.84
N LEU A 42 -7.15 13.11 -4.15
CA LEU A 42 -6.23 13.87 -4.99
C LEU A 42 -6.20 13.40 -6.45
N ASP A 43 -6.89 12.30 -6.76
CA ASP A 43 -6.84 11.61 -8.06
C ASP A 43 -5.38 11.40 -8.53
N LEU A 44 -4.54 10.91 -7.62
CA LEU A 44 -3.11 10.71 -7.84
C LEU A 44 -2.71 9.29 -7.46
N THR A 45 -1.99 8.61 -8.33
CA THR A 45 -1.43 7.29 -8.05
C THR A 45 0.08 7.35 -7.95
N PHE A 46 0.61 6.90 -6.82
CA PHE A 46 2.03 6.60 -6.65
C PHE A 46 2.28 5.17 -7.13
N THR A 47 3.26 4.98 -8.01
CA THR A 47 3.67 3.66 -8.50
C THR A 47 5.09 3.38 -8.05
N GLY A 48 5.38 2.11 -7.77
CA GLY A 48 6.64 1.71 -7.17
C GLY A 48 6.79 0.21 -7.08
N ARG A 49 7.73 -0.22 -6.24
CA ARG A 49 8.09 -1.61 -6.03
C ARG A 49 8.40 -1.85 -4.56
N LEU A 50 7.97 -2.98 -4.03
CA LEU A 50 8.34 -3.45 -2.70
C LEU A 50 9.57 -4.36 -2.85
N VAL A 51 10.74 -3.88 -2.42
CA VAL A 51 12.02 -4.60 -2.45
C VAL A 51 12.54 -4.74 -1.02
N ASP A 52 12.81 -5.97 -0.58
CA ASP A 52 13.32 -6.25 0.77
C ASP A 52 12.48 -5.67 1.92
N GLY A 53 11.18 -5.55 1.70
CA GLY A 53 10.24 -4.96 2.65
C GLY A 53 10.23 -3.44 2.69
N ARG A 54 10.98 -2.77 1.80
CA ARG A 54 10.93 -1.33 1.57
C ARG A 54 10.17 -1.03 0.28
N ILE A 55 9.26 -0.07 0.33
CA ILE A 55 8.63 0.51 -0.85
C ILE A 55 9.60 1.53 -1.45
N GLU A 56 9.96 1.31 -2.71
CA GLU A 56 10.62 2.27 -3.58
C GLU A 56 9.57 2.87 -4.52
N VAL A 57 9.26 4.15 -4.33
CA VAL A 57 8.37 4.89 -5.23
C VAL A 57 9.14 5.23 -6.49
N ALA A 58 8.67 4.77 -7.64
CA ALA A 58 9.30 4.97 -8.94
C ALA A 58 8.72 6.17 -9.68
N ASP A 59 7.40 6.38 -9.62
CA ASP A 59 6.72 7.44 -10.36
C ASP A 59 5.40 7.85 -9.69
N THR A 60 4.88 9.02 -10.06
CA THR A 60 3.54 9.50 -9.66
C THR A 60 2.76 9.89 -10.90
N VAL A 61 1.60 9.29 -11.08
CA VAL A 61 0.73 9.50 -12.23
C VAL A 61 -0.60 10.09 -11.78
N GLN A 62 -1.17 10.98 -12.59
CA GLN A 62 -2.52 11.47 -12.35
C GLN A 62 -3.56 10.42 -12.77
N GLY A 63 -4.63 10.34 -11.99
CA GLY A 63 -5.71 9.40 -12.17
C GLY A 63 -5.45 8.02 -11.54
N PRO A 64 -6.33 7.05 -11.86
CA PRO A 64 -6.20 5.69 -11.39
C PRO A 64 -4.94 5.00 -11.94
N PRO A 65 -4.46 3.94 -11.26
CA PRO A 65 -3.24 3.25 -11.64
C PRO A 65 -3.30 2.76 -13.09
N PRO A 66 -2.34 3.14 -13.95
CA PRO A 66 -2.36 2.80 -15.38
C PRO A 66 -2.17 1.29 -15.61
N GLN A 67 -1.57 0.60 -14.64
CA GLN A 67 -1.35 -0.84 -14.65
C GLN A 67 -1.74 -1.43 -13.29
N LYS A 68 -2.33 -2.63 -13.30
CA LYS A 68 -2.57 -3.38 -12.07
C LYS A 68 -1.24 -3.81 -11.47
N ALA A 69 -0.87 -3.19 -10.36
CA ALA A 69 0.23 -3.63 -9.53
C ALA A 69 -0.13 -4.95 -8.82
N GLU A 70 0.88 -5.70 -8.39
CA GLU A 70 0.67 -6.89 -7.58
C GLU A 70 0.11 -6.53 -6.19
N ILE A 71 0.48 -5.35 -5.69
CA ILE A 71 -0.07 -4.73 -4.48
C ILE A 71 -0.69 -3.39 -4.87
N GLY A 72 -2.00 -3.39 -5.15
CA GLY A 72 -2.76 -2.16 -5.35
C GLY A 72 -3.40 -1.68 -4.05
N LEU A 73 -3.17 -0.43 -3.68
CA LEU A 73 -3.83 0.25 -2.57
C LEU A 73 -4.65 1.42 -3.11
N ALA A 74 -5.83 1.66 -2.57
CA ALA A 74 -6.62 2.85 -2.86
C ALA A 74 -7.25 3.40 -1.57
N MET A 75 -7.04 4.67 -1.28
CA MET A 75 -7.54 5.34 -0.07
C MET A 75 -7.52 6.86 -0.23
N ALA A 76 -8.11 7.60 0.71
CA ALA A 76 -7.90 9.05 0.78
C ALA A 76 -6.54 9.40 1.39
N GLY A 77 -6.00 10.59 1.10
CA GLY A 77 -4.73 11.04 1.65
C GLY A 77 -4.76 11.14 3.18
N ASP A 78 -5.89 11.59 3.74
CA ASP A 78 -6.09 11.63 5.20
C ASP A 78 -6.04 10.23 5.83
N ASP A 79 -6.57 9.22 5.13
CA ASP A 79 -6.52 7.83 5.59
C ASP A 79 -5.09 7.28 5.56
N LEU A 80 -4.31 7.63 4.54
CA LEU A 80 -2.91 7.26 4.44
C LEU A 80 -2.10 7.86 5.60
N VAL A 81 -2.27 9.14 5.91
CA VAL A 81 -1.60 9.80 7.03
C VAL A 81 -2.00 9.14 8.36
N ALA A 82 -3.29 8.93 8.58
CA ALA A 82 -3.78 8.28 9.79
C ALA A 82 -3.26 6.83 9.95
N LEU A 83 -3.09 6.09 8.84
CA LEU A 83 -2.52 4.74 8.88
C LEU A 83 -1.07 4.74 9.34
N VAL A 84 -0.26 5.67 8.85
CA VAL A 84 1.19 5.69 9.12
C VAL A 84 1.52 6.27 10.48
N ASP A 85 0.67 7.17 10.97
CA ASP A 85 0.75 7.72 12.33
C ASP A 85 0.12 6.75 13.35
N GLY A 86 -0.48 5.64 12.91
CA GLY A 86 -1.03 4.58 13.77
C GLY A 86 -2.41 4.88 14.35
N GLU A 87 -3.03 6.00 13.95
CA GLU A 87 -4.38 6.40 14.35
C GLU A 87 -5.46 5.56 13.66
N LEU A 88 -5.15 5.03 12.48
CA LEU A 88 -6.01 4.15 11.72
C LEU A 88 -5.38 2.76 11.61
N ASN A 89 -6.11 1.73 12.04
CA ASN A 89 -5.66 0.36 11.88
C ASN A 89 -6.00 -0.15 10.47
N PHE A 90 -4.99 -0.63 9.73
CA PHE A 90 -5.15 -1.13 8.36
C PHE A 90 -6.25 -2.18 8.21
N ALA A 91 -6.30 -3.19 9.09
CA ALA A 91 -7.30 -4.24 9.02
C ALA A 91 -8.72 -3.69 9.20
N ARG A 92 -8.90 -2.72 10.10
CA ARG A 92 -10.18 -2.06 10.34
C ARG A 92 -10.58 -1.17 9.15
N ALA A 93 -9.65 -0.39 8.62
CA ALA A 93 -9.88 0.51 7.49
C ALA A 93 -10.22 -0.25 6.21
N TRP A 94 -9.57 -1.40 6.01
CA TRP A 94 -9.88 -2.31 4.91
C TRP A 94 -11.26 -2.96 5.09
N GLY A 95 -11.57 -3.47 6.28
CA GLY A 95 -12.88 -4.05 6.58
C GLY A 95 -14.04 -3.05 6.49
N SER A 96 -13.79 -1.76 6.73
CA SER A 96 -14.79 -0.70 6.58
C SER A 96 -14.86 -0.11 5.16
N GLY A 97 -13.98 -0.54 4.24
CA GLY A 97 -13.90 -0.02 2.87
C GLY A 97 -13.29 1.38 2.73
N ARG A 98 -12.67 1.93 3.78
CA ARG A 98 -11.90 3.19 3.72
C ARG A 98 -10.58 2.99 2.97
N VAL A 99 -10.01 1.79 3.11
CA VAL A 99 -8.83 1.36 2.37
C VAL A 99 -9.24 0.20 1.47
N ARG A 100 -8.97 0.31 0.18
CA ARG A 100 -9.04 -0.80 -0.76
C ARG A 100 -7.65 -1.39 -0.92
N LEU A 101 -7.56 -2.71 -0.76
CA LEU A 101 -6.38 -3.48 -1.12
C LEU A 101 -6.77 -4.37 -2.32
N ASP A 102 -6.36 -3.94 -3.50
CA ASP A 102 -6.36 -4.73 -4.73
C ASP A 102 -5.04 -5.51 -4.81
N ALA A 103 -4.83 -6.43 -3.87
CA ALA A 103 -3.75 -7.40 -4.00
C ALA A 103 -4.11 -8.36 -5.14
N GLY A 104 -3.14 -8.71 -5.99
CA GLY A 104 -3.30 -9.72 -7.01
C GLY A 104 -3.90 -10.99 -6.38
N PHE A 105 -5.15 -11.30 -6.75
CA PHE A 105 -6.00 -12.37 -6.20
C PHE A 105 -5.30 -13.76 -6.08
N ARG A 106 -4.19 -13.97 -6.78
CA ARG A 106 -3.36 -15.18 -6.69
C ARG A 106 -2.75 -15.43 -5.31
N ASP A 107 -2.41 -14.39 -4.55
CA ASP A 107 -1.68 -14.57 -3.29
C ASP A 107 -2.61 -14.91 -2.12
N LEU A 108 -3.79 -14.30 -2.09
CA LEU A 108 -4.87 -14.68 -1.17
C LEU A 108 -5.35 -16.12 -1.42
N LEU A 109 -5.37 -16.58 -2.68
CA LEU A 109 -5.68 -17.98 -3.00
C LEU A 109 -4.60 -18.95 -2.53
N ARG A 110 -3.31 -18.58 -2.60
CA ARG A 110 -2.19 -19.45 -2.19
C ARG A 110 -2.14 -19.68 -0.68
N LEU A 111 -2.59 -18.71 0.11
CA LEU A 111 -2.75 -18.87 1.56
C LEU A 111 -3.87 -19.87 1.92
N ARG A 112 -4.90 -19.99 1.08
CA ARG A 112 -6.03 -20.92 1.32
C ARG A 112 -5.68 -22.38 1.03
N THR A 113 -4.58 -22.67 0.33
CA THR A 113 -4.12 -24.05 0.05
C THR A 113 -3.20 -24.64 1.14
N LEU A 114 -2.98 -23.92 2.24
CA LEU A 114 -2.22 -24.39 3.41
C LEU A 114 -3.11 -24.74 4.62
N LEU A 115 -4.42 -24.93 4.39
CA LEU A 115 -5.41 -25.39 5.38
C LEU A 115 -5.99 -26.75 4.96
#